data_AF-A0A831P4B7-F1
#
_entry.id   AF-A0A831P4B7-F1
#
_cell.length_a   1.000
_cell.length_b   1.000
_cell.length_c   1.000
_cell.angle_alpha   90.00
_cell.angle_beta   90.00
_cell.angle_gamma   90.00
#
_symmetry.space_group_name_H-M   'P 1'
#
loop_
_entity.id
_entity.type
_entity.pdbx_description
1 polymer ?
#
loop_
_entity_poly.entity_id
_entity_poly.type
_entity_poly.pdbx_seq_one_letter_code
_entity_poly.pdbx_strand_id
1 'polypeptide(L)'
;MVDVEEAVLLISDVHIGRITPSYDANIFRARLWNLRDNLLAVKQIINRSYKLPVLNIFFLGDIVDGENVYPSQPYKQDLDADDAMDLAVNEFGNFILALFGERRGRFRKIRIWTVEGNHGRVGKRNSEKTNYDRIFYKRLADRFESNCKVEVYLSRMLAS
;
A
#
# COMPACT_ATOMS: atom_id res chain seq x y z
N MET A 1 26.24 3.88 -22.41
CA MET A 1 25.35 2.97 -21.64
C MET A 1 24.22 3.83 -21.15
N VAL A 2 22.96 3.39 -21.26
CA VAL A 2 21.85 4.14 -20.63
C VAL A 2 21.89 3.79 -19.16
N ASP A 3 21.94 4.79 -18.29
CA ASP A 3 21.95 4.59 -16.84
C ASP A 3 20.69 3.85 -16.40
N VAL A 4 20.87 2.96 -15.43
CA VAL A 4 19.77 2.21 -14.85
C VAL A 4 19.13 3.10 -13.80
N GLU A 5 17.85 3.39 -14.01
CA GLU A 5 17.06 4.23 -13.11
C GLU A 5 16.04 3.36 -12.36
N GLU A 6 15.56 3.85 -11.22
CA GLU A 6 14.51 3.18 -10.45
C GLU A 6 13.28 4.08 -10.34
N ALA A 7 12.09 3.47 -10.32
CA ALA A 7 10.84 4.21 -10.12
C ALA A 7 10.49 4.27 -8.62
N VAL A 8 9.83 5.36 -8.22
CA VAL A 8 9.28 5.54 -6.87
C VAL A 8 7.76 5.75 -6.98
N LEU A 9 7.00 5.01 -6.17
CA LEU A 9 5.57 5.18 -5.97
C LEU A 9 5.33 5.46 -4.49
N LEU A 10 4.66 6.57 -4.18
CA LEU A 10 4.28 6.95 -2.82
C LEU A 10 2.78 6.69 -2.63
N ILE A 11 2.42 6.01 -1.54
CA ILE A 11 1.04 5.69 -1.18
C ILE A 11 0.83 6.07 0.29
N SER A 12 -0.14 6.92 0.55
CA SER A 12 -0.55 7.35 1.90
C SER A 12 -2.05 7.63 1.92
N ASP A 13 -2.61 7.77 3.12
CA ASP A 13 -3.96 8.31 3.32
C ASP A 13 -5.04 7.62 2.49
N VAL A 14 -4.96 6.28 2.42
CA VAL A 14 -5.91 5.47 1.68
C VAL A 14 -7.19 5.29 2.51
N HIS A 15 -7.09 5.20 3.84
CA HIS A 15 -8.22 5.12 4.76
C HIS A 15 -9.28 4.08 4.31
N ILE A 16 -8.84 2.86 3.96
CA ILE A 16 -9.75 1.77 3.55
C ILE A 16 -10.71 1.46 4.70
N GLY A 17 -11.99 1.33 4.40
CA GLY A 17 -13.08 1.18 5.38
C GLY A 17 -13.82 2.49 5.69
N ARG A 18 -13.38 3.63 5.13
CA ARG A 18 -14.07 4.92 5.27
C ARG A 18 -15.08 5.16 4.14
N ILE A 19 -16.26 5.68 4.49
CA ILE A 19 -17.24 6.26 3.56
C ILE A 19 -17.16 7.79 3.60
N THR A 20 -17.13 8.38 2.41
CA THR A 20 -17.42 9.80 2.17
C THR A 20 -18.30 9.93 0.92
N PRO A 21 -18.87 11.10 0.60
CA PRO A 21 -19.65 11.29 -0.63
C PRO A 21 -18.90 10.94 -1.93
N SER A 22 -17.56 10.85 -1.89
CA SER A 22 -16.71 10.58 -3.05
C SER A 22 -15.73 9.41 -2.84
N TYR A 23 -15.92 8.60 -1.80
CA TYR A 23 -15.00 7.52 -1.46
C TYR A 23 -15.70 6.42 -0.68
N ASP A 24 -15.47 5.19 -1.10
CA ASP A 24 -15.88 3.94 -0.47
C ASP A 24 -14.92 2.83 -0.96
N ALA A 25 -15.11 1.60 -0.50
CA ALA A 25 -14.32 0.44 -0.91
C ALA A 25 -14.31 0.18 -2.43
N ASN A 26 -15.40 0.46 -3.15
CA ASN A 26 -15.48 0.26 -4.60
C ASN A 26 -14.68 1.33 -5.35
N ILE A 27 -14.78 2.58 -4.91
CA ILE A 27 -14.00 3.70 -5.43
C ILE A 27 -12.51 3.49 -5.16
N PHE A 28 -12.15 3.00 -3.97
CA PHE A 28 -10.78 2.58 -3.65
C PHE A 28 -10.24 1.58 -4.68
N ARG A 29 -10.94 0.46 -4.90
CA ARG A 29 -10.55 -0.57 -5.88
C ARG A 29 -10.36 0.04 -7.27
N ALA A 30 -11.33 0.81 -7.74
CA ALA A 30 -11.26 1.45 -9.05
C ALA A 30 -10.04 2.38 -9.16
N ARG A 31 -9.75 3.19 -8.13
CA ARG A 31 -8.59 4.08 -8.09
C ARG A 31 -7.27 3.31 -8.06
N LEU A 32 -7.19 2.20 -7.32
CA LEU A 32 -5.99 1.37 -7.27
C LEU A 32 -5.65 0.76 -8.64
N TRP A 33 -6.65 0.28 -9.37
CA TRP A 33 -6.43 -0.28 -10.71
C TRP A 33 -6.16 0.80 -11.75
N ASN A 34 -6.77 1.98 -11.64
CA ASN A 34 -6.39 3.14 -12.46
C ASN A 34 -4.94 3.56 -12.21
N LEU A 35 -4.49 3.54 -10.95
CA LEU A 35 -3.09 3.81 -10.59
C LEU A 35 -2.13 2.81 -11.24
N ARG A 36 -2.49 1.51 -11.26
CA ARG A 36 -1.69 0.47 -11.94
C ARG A 36 -1.51 0.83 -13.42
N ASP A 37 -2.61 1.11 -14.11
CA ASP A 37 -2.61 1.35 -15.55
C ASP A 37 -1.81 2.59 -15.90
N ASN A 38 -2.00 3.66 -15.15
CA ASN A 38 -1.25 4.90 -15.32
C ASN A 38 0.25 4.70 -15.05
N LEU A 39 0.62 3.96 -13.99
CA LEU A 39 2.02 3.68 -13.67
C LEU A 39 2.70 2.88 -14.78
N LEU A 40 2.05 1.85 -15.31
CA LEU A 40 2.58 1.05 -16.41
C LEU A 40 2.68 1.85 -17.71
N ALA A 41 1.71 2.72 -18.00
CA ALA A 41 1.74 3.61 -19.15
C ALA A 41 2.90 4.60 -19.08
N VAL A 42 3.09 5.27 -17.93
CA VAL A 42 4.22 6.17 -17.69
C VAL A 42 5.55 5.44 -17.84
N LYS A 43 5.68 4.25 -17.22
CA LYS A 43 6.86 3.41 -17.37
C LYS A 43 7.14 3.05 -18.82
N GLN A 44 6.12 2.73 -19.61
CA GLN A 44 6.29 2.39 -21.03
C GLN A 44 6.85 3.56 -21.84
N ILE A 45 6.43 4.79 -21.53
CA ILE A 45 6.94 6.01 -22.16
C ILE A 45 8.41 6.21 -21.79
N ILE A 46 8.74 6.17 -20.50
CA ILE A 46 10.11 6.37 -20.01
C ILE A 46 11.06 5.27 -20.52
N ASN A 47 10.57 4.03 -20.62
CA ASN A 47 11.36 2.89 -21.09
C ASN A 47 11.80 2.97 -22.56
N ARG A 48 11.31 3.97 -23.33
CA ARG A 48 11.82 4.25 -24.69
C ARG A 48 13.25 4.81 -24.66
N SER A 49 13.61 5.46 -23.55
CA SER A 49 14.90 6.14 -23.39
C SER A 49 15.72 5.60 -22.21
N TYR A 50 15.06 5.14 -21.15
CA TYR A 50 15.69 4.61 -19.93
C TYR A 50 15.32 3.15 -19.67
N LYS A 51 15.96 2.50 -18.70
CA LYS A 51 15.50 1.21 -18.20
C LYS A 51 15.11 1.36 -16.74
N LEU A 52 13.83 1.08 -16.44
CA LEU A 52 13.28 1.08 -15.08
C LEU A 52 12.99 -0.35 -14.57
N PRO A 53 14.01 -1.15 -14.21
CA PRO A 53 13.80 -2.54 -13.78
C PRO A 53 13.19 -2.64 -12.38
N VAL A 54 13.39 -1.64 -11.51
CA VAL A 54 12.98 -1.67 -10.10
C VAL A 54 11.90 -0.63 -9.80
N LEU A 55 10.92 -1.01 -8.99
CA LEU A 55 9.94 -0.11 -8.37
C LEU A 55 10.14 -0.10 -6.85
N ASN A 56 10.23 1.09 -6.27
CA ASN A 56 10.19 1.31 -4.84
C ASN A 56 8.80 1.86 -4.48
N ILE A 57 8.01 1.08 -3.75
CA ILE A 57 6.71 1.49 -3.23
C ILE A 57 6.91 1.92 -1.77
N PHE A 58 6.55 3.14 -1.45
CA PHE A 58 6.56 3.64 -0.08
C PHE A 58 5.12 3.74 0.42
N PHE A 59 4.77 2.91 1.40
CA PHE A 59 3.57 3.11 2.20
C PHE A 59 3.91 4.05 3.36
N LEU A 60 3.33 5.24 3.35
CA LEU A 60 3.64 6.32 4.29
C LEU A 60 2.64 6.42 5.45
N GLY A 61 1.78 5.42 5.60
CA GLY A 61 0.79 5.32 6.68
C GLY A 61 -0.65 5.59 6.25
N ASP A 62 -1.55 5.36 7.19
CA ASP A 62 -3.00 5.58 7.09
C ASP A 62 -3.63 4.81 5.92
N ILE A 63 -3.29 3.52 5.83
CA ILE A 63 -3.77 2.64 4.77
C ILE A 63 -5.18 2.12 5.11
N VAL A 64 -5.39 1.72 6.36
CA VAL A 64 -6.69 1.26 6.88
C VAL A 64 -7.23 2.31 7.84
N ASP A 65 -8.52 2.66 7.74
CA ASP A 65 -9.15 3.71 8.57
C ASP A 65 -9.16 3.35 10.07
N GLY A 66 -9.12 2.05 10.38
CA GLY A 66 -9.12 1.51 11.73
C GLY A 66 -10.49 1.59 12.40
N GLU A 67 -10.53 1.49 13.73
CA GLU A 67 -11.75 1.60 14.53
C GLU A 67 -11.55 2.55 15.71
N ASN A 68 -12.60 3.30 16.05
CA ASN A 68 -12.65 4.19 17.22
C ASN A 68 -11.50 5.22 17.30
N VAL A 69 -10.98 5.66 16.15
CA VAL A 69 -10.00 6.73 16.00
C VAL A 69 -10.62 8.07 16.39
N TYR A 70 -11.88 8.32 16.03
CA TYR A 70 -12.63 9.52 16.43
C TYR A 70 -14.12 9.21 16.70
N PRO A 71 -14.83 10.01 17.53
CA PRO A 71 -16.14 9.65 18.07
C PRO A 71 -17.26 9.40 17.03
N SER A 72 -17.18 10.04 15.86
CA SER A 72 -18.18 9.88 14.79
C SER A 72 -17.78 8.88 13.71
N GLN A 73 -16.63 8.20 13.87
CA GLN A 73 -16.10 7.26 12.89
C GLN A 73 -17.08 6.11 12.58
N PRO A 74 -17.77 5.48 13.55
CA PRO A 74 -18.67 4.35 13.24
C PRO A 74 -19.79 4.70 12.25
N TYR A 75 -20.21 5.98 12.18
CA TYR A 75 -21.22 6.44 11.22
C TYR A 75 -20.67 6.72 9.82
N LYS A 76 -19.35 6.57 9.64
CA LYS A 76 -18.62 6.88 8.40
C LYS A 76 -17.80 5.67 7.91
N GLN A 77 -18.21 4.45 8.28
CA GLN A 77 -17.54 3.21 7.87
C GLN A 77 -18.46 2.34 7.02
N ASP A 78 -17.94 1.83 5.89
CA ASP A 78 -18.60 0.81 5.05
C ASP A 78 -18.23 -0.60 5.47
N LEU A 79 -17.06 -0.76 6.08
CA LEU A 79 -16.48 -2.02 6.52
C LEU A 79 -16.00 -1.87 7.96
N ASP A 80 -16.07 -2.95 8.72
CA ASP A 80 -15.35 -3.02 9.99
C ASP A 80 -13.83 -3.12 9.73
N ALA A 81 -13.02 -3.00 10.78
CA ALA A 81 -11.57 -2.95 10.61
C ALA A 81 -10.97 -4.26 10.08
N ASP A 82 -11.59 -5.41 10.31
CA ASP A 82 -11.09 -6.71 9.85
C ASP A 82 -11.39 -6.91 8.35
N ASP A 83 -12.61 -6.60 7.92
CA ASP A 83 -12.99 -6.61 6.51
C ASP A 83 -12.16 -5.60 5.70
N ALA A 84 -11.94 -4.40 6.24
CA ALA A 84 -11.08 -3.39 5.63
C ALA A 84 -9.62 -3.86 5.53
N MET A 85 -9.12 -4.57 6.54
CA MET A 85 -7.77 -5.16 6.55
C MET A 85 -7.62 -6.23 5.47
N ASP A 86 -8.56 -7.17 5.40
CA ASP A 86 -8.56 -8.24 4.40
C ASP A 86 -8.67 -7.70 2.98
N LEU A 87 -9.53 -6.69 2.78
CA LEU A 87 -9.62 -5.97 1.52
C LEU A 87 -8.29 -5.33 1.13
N ALA A 88 -7.66 -4.61 2.07
CA ALA A 88 -6.39 -3.92 1.84
C ALA A 88 -5.28 -4.91 1.43
N VAL A 89 -5.08 -5.98 2.20
CA VAL A 89 -4.05 -7.00 1.93
C VAL A 89 -4.28 -7.67 0.58
N ASN A 90 -5.54 -7.98 0.24
CA ASN A 90 -5.88 -8.62 -1.02
C ASN A 90 -5.67 -7.71 -2.24
N GLU A 91 -6.21 -6.50 -2.20
CA GLU A 91 -6.14 -5.57 -3.34
C GLU A 91 -4.71 -5.07 -3.56
N PHE A 92 -3.98 -4.69 -2.51
CA PHE A 92 -2.58 -4.31 -2.66
C PHE A 92 -1.69 -5.49 -3.08
N GLY A 93 -1.94 -6.70 -2.55
CA GLY A 93 -1.23 -7.90 -2.99
C GLY A 93 -1.43 -8.16 -4.49
N ASN A 94 -2.66 -8.07 -4.98
CA ASN A 94 -3.00 -8.24 -6.40
C ASN A 94 -2.40 -7.12 -7.27
N PHE A 95 -2.44 -5.87 -6.79
CA PHE A 95 -1.82 -4.72 -7.44
C PHE A 95 -0.31 -4.93 -7.62
N ILE A 96 0.41 -5.32 -6.57
CA ILE A 96 1.86 -5.58 -6.60
C ILE A 96 2.19 -6.71 -7.58
N LEU A 97 1.43 -7.81 -7.54
CA LEU A 97 1.60 -8.92 -8.49
C LEU A 97 1.34 -8.50 -9.94
N ALA A 98 0.39 -7.60 -10.18
CA ALA A 98 0.08 -7.10 -11.51
C ALA A 98 1.20 -6.20 -12.08
N LEU A 99 1.91 -5.47 -11.22
CA LEU A 99 3.08 -4.65 -11.59
C LEU A 99 4.33 -5.50 -11.83
N PHE A 100 4.37 -6.71 -11.27
CA PHE A 100 5.50 -7.61 -11.31
C PHE A 100 5.42 -8.62 -12.49
N GLY A 101 6.56 -8.89 -13.14
CA GLY A 101 6.69 -9.98 -14.10
C GLY A 101 7.77 -9.78 -15.16
N GLU A 102 7.99 -10.82 -15.96
CA GLU A 102 9.08 -10.87 -16.95
C GLU A 102 8.68 -10.29 -18.32
N ARG A 103 7.39 -10.01 -18.53
CA ARG A 103 6.87 -9.38 -19.75
C ARG A 103 7.36 -7.94 -19.87
N ARG A 104 7.62 -7.49 -21.12
CA ARG A 104 7.95 -6.09 -21.43
C ARG A 104 6.88 -5.16 -20.83
N GLY A 105 7.31 -4.21 -20.01
CA GLY A 105 6.44 -3.23 -19.34
C GLY A 105 6.34 -3.40 -17.82
N ARG A 106 6.64 -4.58 -17.28
CA ARG A 106 6.56 -4.84 -15.81
C ARG A 106 7.89 -4.61 -15.09
N PHE A 107 7.83 -4.55 -13.76
CA PHE A 107 9.01 -4.45 -12.91
C PHE A 107 9.60 -5.83 -12.63
N ARG A 108 10.93 -5.92 -12.67
CA ARG A 108 11.70 -7.14 -12.41
C ARG A 108 11.94 -7.34 -10.91
N LYS A 109 11.89 -6.25 -10.15
CA LYS A 109 12.03 -6.23 -8.69
C LYS A 109 11.12 -5.15 -8.12
N ILE A 110 10.48 -5.44 -6.99
CA ILE A 110 9.70 -4.46 -6.23
C ILE A 110 10.27 -4.43 -4.81
N ARG A 111 10.50 -3.23 -4.29
CA ARG A 111 10.85 -2.98 -2.89
C ARG A 111 9.72 -2.21 -2.24
N ILE A 112 9.29 -2.63 -1.07
CA ILE A 112 8.21 -2.03 -0.32
C ILE A 112 8.79 -1.47 0.98
N TRP A 113 8.60 -0.18 1.19
CA TRP A 113 9.08 0.54 2.37
C TRP A 113 7.87 1.02 3.14
N THR A 114 7.82 0.74 4.44
CA THR A 114 6.61 1.01 5.21
C THR A 114 6.90 1.96 6.37
N VAL A 115 6.02 2.93 6.58
CA VAL A 115 5.99 3.82 7.74
C VAL A 115 4.59 3.76 8.34
N GLU A 116 4.50 3.64 9.65
CA GLU A 116 3.23 3.65 10.38
C GLU A 116 2.62 5.06 10.36
N GLY A 117 1.34 5.16 10.00
CA GLY A 117 0.56 6.38 10.11
C GLY A 117 0.00 6.59 11.52
N ASN A 118 -0.61 7.76 11.73
CA ASN A 118 -1.19 8.15 13.01
C ASN A 118 -2.63 7.65 13.19
N HIS A 119 -3.40 7.46 12.11
CA HIS A 119 -4.76 6.92 12.18
C HIS A 119 -4.80 5.43 12.53
N GLY A 120 -3.74 4.69 12.21
CA GLY A 120 -3.67 3.27 12.53
C GLY A 120 -3.66 2.96 14.04
N ARG A 121 -3.40 3.94 14.92
CA ARG A 121 -3.41 3.74 16.38
C ARG A 121 -4.82 3.39 16.87
N VAL A 122 -4.96 2.23 17.51
CA VAL A 122 -6.28 1.77 17.98
C VAL A 122 -6.71 2.57 19.22
N GLY A 123 -7.40 3.69 19.04
CA GLY A 123 -8.02 4.47 20.13
C GLY A 123 -7.05 5.11 21.15
N LYS A 124 -7.52 6.14 21.86
CA LYS A 124 -6.71 6.88 22.87
C LYS A 124 -6.27 6.06 24.09
N ARG A 125 -6.87 4.89 24.32
CA ARG A 125 -6.67 4.07 25.53
C ARG A 125 -5.95 2.75 25.29
N ASN A 126 -5.70 2.34 24.03
CA ASN A 126 -4.91 1.13 23.79
C ASN A 126 -3.43 1.48 23.67
N SER A 127 -2.59 0.46 23.78
CA SER A 127 -1.16 0.61 23.62
C SER A 127 -0.84 1.25 22.27
N GLU A 128 0.06 2.24 22.25
CA GLU A 128 0.65 2.81 21.02
C GLU A 128 1.25 1.74 20.09
N LYS A 129 1.48 0.53 20.61
CA LYS A 129 2.01 -0.63 19.88
C LYS A 129 0.99 -1.29 18.95
N THR A 130 -0.31 -1.06 19.13
CA THR A 130 -1.36 -1.59 18.24
C THR A 130 -1.65 -0.57 17.15
N ASN A 131 -1.10 -0.81 15.97
CA ASN A 131 -1.26 0.02 14.78
C ASN A 131 -1.78 -0.82 13.61
N TYR A 132 -2.91 -0.45 12.99
CA TYR A 132 -3.47 -1.19 11.85
C TYR A 132 -2.53 -1.20 10.64
N ASP A 133 -1.80 -0.12 10.36
CA ASP A 133 -0.79 -0.12 9.30
C ASP A 133 0.28 -1.18 9.57
N ARG A 134 0.71 -1.32 10.83
CA ARG A 134 1.68 -2.35 11.21
C ARG A 134 1.15 -3.76 10.97
N ILE A 135 -0.13 -4.01 11.23
CA ILE A 135 -0.78 -5.30 10.96
C ILE A 135 -0.83 -5.54 9.46
N PHE A 136 -1.27 -4.54 8.69
CA PHE A 136 -1.31 -4.58 7.22
C PHE A 136 0.08 -4.87 6.63
N TYR A 137 1.12 -4.16 7.07
CA TYR A 137 2.49 -4.33 6.58
C TYR A 137 3.05 -5.72 6.88
N LYS A 138 2.77 -6.28 8.07
CA LYS A 138 3.17 -7.65 8.41
C LYS A 138 2.46 -8.67 7.53
N ARG A 139 1.12 -8.57 7.40
CA ARG A 139 0.35 -9.47 6.52
C ARG A 139 0.82 -9.38 5.06
N LEU A 140 1.20 -8.19 4.60
CA LEU A 140 1.76 -7.99 3.27
C LEU A 140 3.15 -8.63 3.14
N ALA A 141 4.01 -8.50 4.16
CA ALA A 141 5.32 -9.15 4.20
C ALA A 141 5.18 -10.68 4.16
N ASP A 142 4.30 -11.25 4.98
CA ASP A 142 4.01 -12.69 5.02
C ASP A 142 3.52 -13.18 3.64
N ARG A 143 2.65 -12.42 2.97
CA ARG A 143 2.15 -12.74 1.62
C ARG A 143 3.26 -12.83 0.57
N PHE A 144 4.35 -12.10 0.74
CA PHE A 144 5.46 -12.06 -0.22
C PHE A 144 6.75 -12.74 0.28
N GLU A 145 6.71 -13.42 1.43
CA GLU A 145 7.89 -14.04 2.05
C GLU A 145 8.61 -15.00 1.10
N SER A 146 7.86 -15.77 0.30
CA SER A 146 8.43 -16.72 -0.66
C SER A 146 8.84 -16.10 -2.01
N ASN A 147 8.62 -14.79 -2.22
CA ASN A 147 8.90 -14.12 -3.49
C ASN A 147 10.22 -13.33 -3.40
N CYS A 148 11.32 -13.93 -3.85
CA CYS A 148 12.65 -13.31 -3.81
C CYS A 148 12.81 -12.03 -4.65
N LYS A 149 11.81 -11.67 -5.48
CA LYS A 149 11.80 -10.46 -6.30
C LYS A 149 10.91 -9.35 -5.71
N VAL A 150 10.24 -9.60 -4.58
CA VAL A 150 9.48 -8.61 -3.81
C VAL A 150 10.05 -8.55 -2.39
N GLU A 151 10.64 -7.42 -2.03
CA GLU A 151 11.26 -7.21 -0.71
C GLU A 151 10.40 -6.25 0.11
N VAL A 152 10.08 -6.61 1.36
CA VAL A 152 9.30 -5.76 2.27
C VAL A 152 10.16 -5.32 3.45
N TYR A 153 10.33 -4.01 3.61
CA TYR A 153 11.11 -3.36 4.64
C TYR A 153 10.17 -2.70 5.66
N LEU A 154 10.01 -3.37 6.80
CA LEU A 154 9.20 -2.88 7.91
C LEU A 154 9.93 -1.76 8.67
N SER A 155 9.26 -0.65 8.96
CA SER A 155 9.82 0.39 9.84
C SER A 155 10.11 -0.21 11.22
N ARG A 156 11.34 -0.03 11.70
CA ARG A 156 11.67 -0.29 13.10
C ARG A 156 11.17 0.88 13.92
N MET A 157 10.40 0.62 14.98
CA MET A 157 10.20 1.61 16.02
C MET A 157 11.59 1.97 16.56
N LEU A 158 12.01 3.23 16.38
CA LEU A 158 13.10 3.76 17.18
C LEU A 158 12.59 3.70 18.62
N ALA A 159 13.25 2.91 19.46
CA ALA A 159 13.01 2.95 20.89
C ALA A 159 13.37 4.38 21.35
N SER A 160 12.34 5.18 21.61
CA SER A 160 12.45 6.48 22.26
C SER A 160 12.79 6.30 23.73
#